data_AF-A0A2H0YV54-F1
#
_entry.id   AF-A0A2H0YV54-F1
#
_cell.length_a   1.000
_cell.length_b   1.000
_cell.length_c   1.000
_cell.angle_alpha   90.00
_cell.angle_beta   90.00
_cell.angle_gamma   90.00
#
_symmetry.space_group_name_H-M   'P 1'
#
loop_
_entity.id
_entity.type
_entity.pdbx_description
1 polymer ?
#
loop_
_entity_poly.entity_id
_entity_poly.type
_entity_poly.pdbx_seq_one_letter_code
_entity_poly.pdbx_strand_id
1 'polypeptide(L)' 'MPKEKKFAELFKELEDITQKFEDTTESDLDTSVKEFEHGLEIAQELKDRLQGIELRVKKIQAKYQQKNTYV' A
#
# COMPACT_ATOMS: atom_id res chain seq x y z
N MET A 1 0.03 -8.43 -21.14
CA MET A 1 -0.23 -8.54 -19.69
C MET A 1 -0.04 -7.15 -19.11
N PRO A 2 -0.99 -6.60 -18.34
CA PRO A 2 -0.81 -5.29 -17.72
C PRO A 2 0.40 -5.38 -16.78
N LYS A 3 1.28 -4.38 -16.82
CA LYS A 3 2.41 -4.30 -15.89
C LYS A 3 1.85 -4.01 -14.51
N GLU A 4 2.15 -4.88 -13.55
CA GLU A 4 1.84 -4.65 -12.15
C GLU A 4 2.41 -3.30 -11.71
N LYS A 5 1.59 -2.45 -11.08
CA LYS A 5 2.00 -1.11 -10.67
C LYS A 5 3.08 -1.21 -9.57
N LYS A 6 4.02 -0.27 -9.57
CA LYS A 6 5.03 -0.18 -8.50
C LYS A 6 4.38 0.35 -7.22
N PHE A 7 4.96 0.02 -6.07
CA PHE A 7 4.49 0.52 -4.77
C PHE A 7 4.35 2.04 -4.73
N ALA A 8 5.35 2.78 -5.24
CA ALA A 8 5.32 4.25 -5.25
C ALA A 8 4.21 4.81 -6.15
N GLU A 9 3.85 4.11 -7.22
CA GLU A 9 2.77 4.50 -8.13
C GLU A 9 1.41 4.30 -7.46
N LEU A 10 1.20 3.15 -6.81
CA LEU A 10 0.00 2.87 -6.01
C LEU A 10 -0.16 3.83 -4.84
N PHE A 11 0.93 4.11 -4.12
CA PHE A 11 0.91 5.03 -3.00
C PHE A 11 0.54 6.44 -3.45
N LYS A 12 1.13 6.92 -4.56
CA LYS A 12 0.78 8.21 -5.13
C LYS A 12 -0.69 8.28 -5.58
N GLU A 13 -1.20 7.21 -6.17
CA GLU A 13 -2.60 7.14 -6.57
C GLU A 13 -3.55 7.24 -5.37
N LEU A 14 -3.21 6.62 -4.23
CA LEU A 14 -3.97 6.76 -2.98
C LEU A 14 -3.92 8.19 -2.42
N GLU A 15 -2.76 8.84 -2.48
CA GLU A 15 -2.62 10.26 -2.09
C GLU A 15 -3.48 11.17 -2.98
N ASP A 16 -3.43 10.96 -4.30
CA ASP A 16 -4.21 11.74 -5.26
C ASP A 16 -5.73 11.53 -5.07
N ILE A 17 -6.18 10.32 -4.72
CA ILE A 17 -7.58 10.05 -4.33
C ILE A 17 -7.96 10.82 -3.07
N THR A 18 -7.11 10.76 -2.03
CA THR A 18 -7.36 11.44 -0.76
C THR A 18 -7.49 12.95 -0.96
N GLN A 19 -6.60 13.53 -1.77
CA GLN A 19 -6.61 14.96 -2.08
C GLN A 19 -7.93 15.40 -2.74
N LYS A 20 -8.53 14.58 -3.62
CA LYS A 20 -9.83 14.90 -4.23
C LYS A 20 -10.98 15.00 -3.23
N PHE A 21 -10.91 14.28 -2.12
CA PHE A 21 -11.92 14.39 -1.04
C PHE A 21 -11.74 15.66 -0.21
N GLU A 22 -10.52 16.22 -0.15
CA GLU A 22 -10.21 17.44 0.59
C GLU A 22 -10.55 18.71 -0.21
N ASP A 23 -10.50 18.61 -1.54
CA ASP A 23 -10.90 19.68 -2.45
C ASP A 23 -12.44 19.81 -2.49
N THR A 24 -12.99 20.70 -1.64
CA THR A 24 -14.41 21.04 -1.40
C THR A 24 -15.23 21.57 -2.60
N THR A 25 -14.95 21.15 -3.83
CA THR A 25 -15.87 21.29 -4.96
C THR A 25 -16.86 20.15 -4.91
N GLU A 26 -18.17 20.45 -4.87
CA GLU A 26 -19.28 19.50 -4.83
C GLU A 26 -19.01 18.26 -5.70
N SER A 27 -18.44 17.22 -5.10
CA SER A 27 -18.23 15.95 -5.77
C SER A 27 -19.57 15.25 -5.75
N ASP A 28 -20.02 14.85 -6.93
CA ASP A 28 -21.16 13.97 -7.09
C ASP A 28 -20.96 12.72 -6.21
N LEU A 29 -21.90 12.46 -5.29
CA LEU A 29 -21.78 11.41 -4.27
C LEU A 29 -21.45 10.04 -4.87
N ASP A 30 -22.01 9.73 -6.04
CA ASP A 30 -21.75 8.47 -6.76
C ASP A 30 -20.29 8.38 -7.22
N THR A 31 -19.68 9.50 -7.60
CA THR A 31 -18.27 9.57 -7.97
C THR A 31 -17.39 9.41 -6.72
N SER A 32 -17.74 10.07 -5.62
CA SER A 32 -17.03 9.95 -4.33
C SER A 32 -17.05 8.51 -3.80
N VAL A 33 -18.18 7.81 -3.90
CA VAL A 33 -18.28 6.41 -3.46
C VAL A 33 -17.36 5.50 -4.29
N LYS A 34 -17.29 5.69 -5.60
CA LYS A 34 -16.38 4.91 -6.47
C LYS A 34 -14.91 5.18 -6.18
N GLU A 35 -14.55 6.44 -5.96
CA GLU A 35 -13.18 6.80 -5.59
C GLU A 35 -12.78 6.25 -4.22
N PHE A 36 -13.73 6.17 -3.29
CA PHE A 36 -13.53 5.55 -1.98
C PHE A 36 -13.29 4.04 -2.09
N GLU A 37 -14.12 3.31 -2.85
CA GLU A 37 -13.93 1.89 -3.11
C GLU A 37 -12.56 1.62 -3.73
N HIS A 38 -12.18 2.38 -4.76
CA HIS A 38 -10.87 2.28 -5.41
C HIS A 38 -9.71 2.58 -4.43
N GLY A 39 -9.87 3.61 -3.59
CA GLY A 39 -8.90 3.93 -2.55
C GLY A 39 -8.70 2.78 -1.55
N LEU A 40 -9.78 2.09 -1.16
CA LEU A 40 -9.70 0.91 -0.29
C LEU A 40 -8.97 -0.27 -0.96
N GLU A 41 -9.22 -0.51 -2.24
CA GLU A 41 -8.51 -1.55 -2.99
C GLU A 41 -7.00 -1.29 -3.02
N ILE A 42 -6.60 -0.06 -3.32
CA ILE A 42 -5.19 0.35 -3.33
C ILE A 42 -4.57 0.21 -1.92
N ALA A 43 -5.28 0.70 -0.89
CA ALA A 43 -4.80 0.62 0.48
C ALA A 43 -4.58 -0.82 0.94
N GLN A 44 -5.49 -1.73 0.57
CA GLN A 44 -5.37 -3.16 0.86
C GLN A 44 -4.15 -3.76 0.16
N GLU A 45 -3.93 -3.44 -1.12
CA GLU A 45 -2.77 -3.92 -1.87
C GLU A 45 -1.44 -3.41 -1.27
N LEU A 46 -1.37 -2.13 -0.92
CA LEU A 46 -0.20 -1.55 -0.26
C LEU A 46 0.10 -2.25 1.08
N LYS A 47 -0.94 -2.52 1.88
CA LYS A 47 -0.82 -3.23 3.16
C LYS A 47 -0.27 -4.64 2.97
N ASP A 48 -0.76 -5.39 2.00
CA ASP A 48 -0.31 -6.76 1.74
C ASP A 48 1.16 -6.80 1.30
N ARG A 49 1.56 -5.84 0.45
CA ARG A 49 2.96 -5.67 0.04
C ARG A 49 3.86 -5.36 1.25
N LEU A 50 3.44 -4.46 2.15
CA LEU A 50 4.19 -4.13 3.36
C LEU A 50 4.33 -5.34 4.30
N GLN A 51 3.26 -6.11 4.50
CA GLN A 51 3.32 -7.33 5.30
C GLN A 51 4.30 -8.36 4.72
N GLY A 52 4.31 -8.53 3.39
CA GLY A 52 5.29 -9.38 2.71
C GLY A 52 6.74 -8.95 2.96
N ILE A 53 7.00 -7.63 2.92
CA ILE A 53 8.31 -7.07 3.25
C ILE A 53 8.66 -7.27 4.72
N GLU A 54 7.73 -7.02 5.64
CA GLU A 54 7.93 -7.23 7.08
C GLU A 54 8.33 -8.67 7.40
N LEU A 55 7.62 -9.65 6.81
CA LEU A 55 7.95 -11.07 6.94
C LEU A 55 9.36 -11.39 6.41
N ARG A 56 9.74 -10.77 5.29
CA ARG A 56 11.09 -10.94 4.72
C ARG A 56 12.17 -10.37 5.63
N VAL A 57 11.94 -9.18 6.21
CA VAL A 57 12.85 -8.56 7.18
C VAL A 57 13.00 -9.43 8.42
N LYS A 58 11.90 -9.93 8.99
CA LYS A 58 11.91 -10.85 10.13
C LYS A 58 12.73 -12.11 9.86
N LYS A 59 12.57 -12.73 8.66
CA LYS A 59 13.37 -13.89 8.26
C LYS A 59 14.87 -13.58 8.15
N ILE A 60 15.22 -12.40 7.63
CA ILE A 60 16.61 -11.95 7.57
C ILE A 60 17.17 -11.81 8.99
N GLN A 61 16.47 -11.09 9.87
CA GLN A 61 16.91 -10.91 11.27
C GLN A 61 17.11 -12.24 11.99
N ALA A 62 16.16 -13.18 11.87
CA ALA A 62 16.26 -14.50 12.47
C ALA A 62 17.49 -15.28 11.97
N LYS A 63 17.79 -15.22 10.67
CA LYS A 63 18.98 -15.86 10.07
C LYS A 63 20.28 -15.31 10.67
N TYR A 64 20.37 -14.00 10.90
CA TYR A 64 21.57 -13.39 11.48
C TYR A 64 21.68 -13.61 13.00
N GLN A 65 20.55 -13.66 13.72
CA GLN A 65 20.53 -14.02 15.14
C GLN A 65 20.99 -15.47 15.36
N GLN A 66 20.48 -16.44 14.58
CA GLN A 66 20.92 -17.85 14.66
C GLN A 66 22.41 -18.03 14.33
N LYS A 67 22.94 -17.23 13.40
CA LYS A 67 24.37 -17.30 13.03
C LYS A 67 25.30 -16.83 14.16
N ASN A 68 24.80 -16.03 15.11
CA ASN A 68 25.60 -15.45 16.18
C ASN A 68 25.58 -16.25 17.49
N THR A 69 24.84 -17.37 17.54
CA THR A 69 24.74 -18.26 18.73
C THR A 69 25.73 -19.44 18.68
N TYR A 70 26.59 -19.50 17.66
CA TYR A 70 27.69 -20.47 17.54
C TYR A 70 29.05 -19.80 17.81
N VAL A 71 29.17 -19.10 18.94
CA VAL A 71 30.45 -18.62 19.48
C VAL A 71 30.52 -19.02 20.95
#